data_AF-A0A7X2JHC4-F1
#
_entry.id   AF-A0A7X2JHC4-F1
#
_cell.length_a   1.000
_cell.length_b   1.000
_cell.length_c   1.000
_cell.angle_alpha   90.00
_cell.angle_beta   90.00
_cell.angle_gamma   90.00
#
_symmetry.space_group_name_H-M   'P 1'
#
loop_
_entity.id
_entity.type
_entity.pdbx_description
1 polymer ?
#
loop_
_entity_poly.entity_id
_entity_poly.type
_entity_poly.pdbx_seq_one_letter_code
_entity_poly.pdbx_strand_id
1 'polypeptide(L)'
;MARNGATKKEIRKYVEWEFHYDLSRSLDEIRPSYHHVESCQETVPEAITAFLEADDFEDALRNAVSLGGDTDTLAAITGSIAEAFFGIPEVFKAECRNRIDPEMNRVLDAFDEVLGICSQKSDERMQGNELIENAIDNLYEMQDNDSFVDVITALCFRMKRNGCGMVPFVTVGGTMFPDLDVSSLKKGDVVTLDHEVRFRMDTVAAGDGVEWFYIFTSEEEMHKKPVPEVIMEIPFADIFDIAGKNDKVAGVVINPFGRYFKADREVIECINAVFQNMED
;
A
#
# COMPACT_ATOMS: atom_id res chain seq x y z
N MET A 1 -1.83 -5.40 -26.15
CA MET A 1 -1.23 -4.19 -26.74
C MET A 1 -0.86 -3.17 -25.67
N ALA A 2 -1.83 -2.62 -24.92
CA ALA A 2 -1.58 -1.66 -23.85
C ALA A 2 -0.50 -2.11 -22.84
N ARG A 3 -0.63 -3.33 -22.29
CA ARG A 3 0.39 -3.93 -21.39
C ARG A 3 1.79 -4.09 -22.00
N ASN A 4 1.91 -4.04 -23.33
CA ASN A 4 3.18 -4.19 -24.04
C ASN A 4 3.78 -2.84 -24.48
N GLY A 5 3.27 -1.72 -23.95
CA GLY A 5 3.78 -0.38 -24.23
C GLY A 5 3.30 0.26 -25.54
N ALA A 6 2.26 -0.29 -26.18
CA ALA A 6 1.69 0.32 -27.38
C ALA A 6 1.01 1.67 -27.04
N THR A 7 1.27 2.70 -27.85
CA THR A 7 0.63 4.00 -27.72
C THR A 7 -0.85 3.95 -28.09
N LYS A 8 -1.64 4.92 -27.61
CA LYS A 8 -3.05 5.06 -27.99
C LYS A 8 -3.28 5.13 -29.50
N LYS A 9 -2.38 5.78 -30.24
CA LYS A 9 -2.43 5.86 -31.71
C LYS A 9 -2.24 4.49 -32.37
N GLU A 10 -1.33 3.68 -31.84
CA GLU A 10 -1.10 2.32 -32.33
C GLU A 10 -2.26 1.39 -31.99
N ILE A 11 -2.82 1.50 -30.78
CA ILE A 11 -4.01 0.74 -30.36
C ILE A 11 -5.18 1.09 -31.28
N ARG A 12 -5.49 2.38 -31.47
CA ARG A 12 -6.55 2.86 -32.38
C ARG A 12 -6.38 2.28 -33.78
N LYS A 13 -5.19 2.47 -34.38
CA LYS A 13 -4.90 2.01 -35.74
C LYS A 13 -5.05 0.50 -35.90
N TYR A 14 -4.60 -0.28 -34.91
CA TYR A 14 -4.73 -1.73 -34.94
C TYR A 14 -6.19 -2.15 -34.86
N VAL A 15 -6.96 -1.55 -33.96
CA VAL A 15 -8.37 -1.89 -33.76
C VAL A 15 -9.21 -1.56 -35.00
N GLU A 16 -9.02 -0.38 -35.59
CA GLU A 16 -9.68 0.03 -36.84
C GLU A 16 -9.31 -0.91 -38.02
N TRP A 17 -8.04 -1.34 -38.08
CA TRP A 17 -7.56 -2.17 -39.18
C TRP A 17 -7.98 -3.65 -39.06
N GLU A 18 -7.83 -4.25 -37.87
CA GLU A 18 -8.06 -5.68 -37.64
C GLU A 18 -9.54 -6.00 -37.41
N PHE A 19 -10.26 -5.14 -36.66
CA PHE A 19 -11.65 -5.40 -36.26
C PHE A 19 -12.67 -4.53 -36.97
N HIS A 20 -12.22 -3.56 -37.78
CA HIS A 20 -13.08 -2.66 -38.56
C HIS A 20 -14.05 -1.82 -37.72
N TYR A 21 -13.72 -1.59 -36.44
CA TYR A 21 -14.47 -0.66 -35.61
C TYR A 21 -14.22 0.79 -36.04
N ASP A 22 -15.28 1.59 -36.06
CA ASP A 22 -15.19 3.04 -36.27
C ASP A 22 -14.93 3.74 -34.93
N LEU A 23 -13.71 4.24 -34.77
CA LEU A 23 -13.30 5.01 -33.58
C LEU A 23 -13.22 6.52 -33.89
N SER A 24 -13.68 6.96 -35.06
CA SER A 24 -13.48 8.35 -35.53
C SER A 24 -14.27 9.39 -34.75
N ARG A 25 -15.36 8.97 -34.09
CA ARG A 25 -16.24 9.83 -33.29
C ARG A 25 -15.58 10.19 -31.96
N SER A 26 -15.80 11.42 -31.51
CA SER A 26 -15.39 11.84 -30.16
C SER A 26 -16.42 11.49 -29.09
N LEU A 27 -16.01 11.52 -27.82
CA LEU A 27 -16.97 11.35 -26.71
C LEU A 27 -18.09 12.39 -26.74
N ASP A 28 -17.80 13.64 -27.10
CA ASP A 28 -18.79 14.70 -27.25
C ASP A 28 -19.81 14.43 -28.37
N GLU A 29 -19.40 13.73 -29.42
CA GLU A 29 -20.29 13.31 -30.51
C GLU A 29 -21.11 12.05 -30.17
N ILE A 30 -20.67 11.27 -29.17
CA ILE A 30 -21.32 10.03 -28.74
C ILE A 30 -22.39 10.31 -27.68
N ARG A 31 -22.05 11.11 -26.64
CA ARG A 31 -22.90 11.42 -25.47
C ARG A 31 -24.36 11.77 -25.80
N PRO A 32 -24.68 12.60 -26.83
CA PRO A 32 -26.05 13.03 -27.07
C PRO A 32 -26.98 11.91 -27.56
N SER A 33 -26.44 10.87 -28.20
CA SER A 33 -27.20 9.85 -28.92
C SER A 33 -27.04 8.44 -28.35
N TYR A 34 -26.05 8.22 -27.49
CA TYR A 34 -25.75 6.90 -26.97
C TYR A 34 -26.75 6.49 -25.89
N HIS A 35 -27.32 5.31 -26.06
CA HIS A 35 -28.28 4.71 -25.15
C HIS A 35 -27.88 3.26 -24.88
N HIS A 36 -28.51 2.60 -23.92
CA HIS A 36 -28.22 1.19 -23.63
C HIS A 36 -28.54 0.34 -24.87
N VAL A 37 -27.49 -0.28 -25.44
CA VAL A 37 -27.58 -1.19 -26.59
C VAL A 37 -26.85 -2.49 -26.25
N GLU A 38 -27.51 -3.63 -26.43
CA GLU A 38 -26.95 -4.97 -26.19
C GLU A 38 -26.19 -5.51 -27.44
N SER A 39 -25.40 -4.64 -28.10
CA SER A 39 -24.68 -4.98 -29.34
C SER A 39 -23.20 -4.68 -29.18
N CYS A 40 -22.35 -5.71 -29.31
CA CYS A 40 -20.90 -5.53 -29.25
C CYS A 40 -20.40 -4.49 -30.28
N GLN A 41 -21.05 -4.38 -31.43
CA GLN A 41 -20.68 -3.45 -32.50
C GLN A 41 -20.93 -1.97 -32.13
N GLU A 42 -21.78 -1.73 -31.14
CA GLU A 42 -22.14 -0.41 -30.66
C GLU A 42 -21.62 -0.13 -29.24
N THR A 43 -21.20 -1.15 -28.48
CA THR A 43 -20.65 -0.95 -27.13
C THR A 43 -19.13 -0.90 -27.11
N VAL A 44 -18.47 -1.74 -27.92
CA VAL A 44 -17.00 -1.89 -27.90
C VAL A 44 -16.28 -0.65 -28.45
N PRO A 45 -16.66 -0.05 -29.60
CA PRO A 45 -16.00 1.15 -30.11
C PRO A 45 -16.07 2.33 -29.13
N GLU A 46 -17.19 2.48 -28.45
CA GLU A 46 -17.50 3.54 -27.51
C GLU A 46 -16.68 3.40 -26.22
N ALA A 47 -16.56 2.18 -25.69
CA ALA A 47 -15.65 1.89 -24.57
C ALA A 47 -14.18 2.14 -24.93
N ILE A 48 -13.75 1.73 -26.13
CA ILE A 48 -12.39 1.98 -26.60
C ILE A 48 -12.16 3.49 -26.77
N THR A 49 -13.13 4.22 -27.28
CA THR A 49 -13.05 5.69 -27.45
C THR A 49 -12.94 6.40 -26.10
N ALA A 50 -13.70 5.95 -25.08
CA ALA A 50 -13.58 6.46 -23.71
C ALA A 50 -12.16 6.31 -23.15
N PHE A 51 -11.51 5.18 -23.39
CA PHE A 51 -10.09 5.00 -23.03
C PHE A 51 -9.16 5.89 -23.87
N LEU A 52 -9.39 5.98 -25.19
CA LEU A 52 -8.51 6.71 -26.10
C LEU A 52 -8.47 8.21 -25.81
N GLU A 53 -9.57 8.79 -25.33
CA GLU A 53 -9.65 10.21 -24.94
C GLU A 53 -9.21 10.51 -23.50
N ALA A 54 -9.06 9.49 -22.64
CA ALA A 54 -8.79 9.71 -21.22
C ALA A 54 -7.33 10.08 -20.88
N ASP A 55 -7.08 10.91 -19.86
CA ASP A 55 -5.70 11.22 -19.45
C ASP A 55 -5.14 10.26 -18.39
N ASP A 56 -6.01 9.63 -17.60
CA ASP A 56 -5.67 8.65 -16.58
C ASP A 56 -6.78 7.59 -16.38
N PHE A 57 -6.58 6.68 -15.41
CA PHE A 57 -7.54 5.62 -15.11
C PHE A 57 -8.90 6.12 -14.61
N GLU A 58 -8.91 7.14 -13.74
CA GLU A 58 -10.15 7.68 -13.20
C GLU A 58 -10.94 8.38 -14.29
N ASP A 59 -10.26 9.17 -15.12
CA ASP A 59 -10.84 9.87 -16.26
C ASP A 59 -11.41 8.88 -17.28
N ALA A 60 -10.75 7.75 -17.53
CA ALA A 60 -11.28 6.70 -18.40
C ALA A 60 -12.61 6.12 -17.90
N LEU A 61 -12.71 5.82 -16.60
CA LEU A 61 -13.95 5.34 -16.00
C LEU A 61 -15.04 6.43 -15.98
N ARG A 62 -14.69 7.67 -15.66
CA ARG A 62 -15.62 8.82 -15.71
C ARG A 62 -16.15 9.04 -17.12
N ASN A 63 -15.30 8.93 -18.13
CA ASN A 63 -15.69 9.02 -19.54
C ASN A 63 -16.68 7.92 -19.90
N ALA A 64 -16.39 6.65 -19.56
CA ALA A 64 -17.29 5.53 -19.81
C ALA A 64 -18.65 5.72 -19.12
N VAL A 65 -18.67 6.11 -17.84
CA VAL A 65 -19.92 6.37 -17.09
C VAL A 65 -20.68 7.57 -17.69
N SER A 66 -19.96 8.59 -18.17
CA SER A 66 -20.58 9.78 -18.78
C SER A 66 -21.34 9.50 -20.08
N LEU A 67 -21.01 8.41 -20.77
CA LEU A 67 -21.73 7.98 -21.97
C LEU A 67 -23.14 7.47 -21.65
N GLY A 68 -23.39 7.02 -20.41
CA GLY A 68 -24.65 6.40 -20.02
C GLY A 68 -24.87 5.03 -20.67
N GLY A 69 -26.12 4.60 -20.76
CA GLY A 69 -26.47 3.30 -21.33
C GLY A 69 -26.04 2.12 -20.44
N ASP A 70 -25.36 1.13 -21.04
CA ASP A 70 -24.82 -0.05 -20.35
C ASP A 70 -23.49 0.26 -19.64
N THR A 71 -23.56 1.09 -18.59
CA THR A 71 -22.38 1.69 -17.99
C THR A 71 -21.46 0.66 -17.32
N ASP A 72 -22.00 -0.43 -16.79
CA ASP A 72 -21.20 -1.51 -16.19
C ASP A 72 -20.36 -2.23 -17.26
N THR A 73 -20.96 -2.60 -18.41
CA THR A 73 -20.22 -3.20 -19.53
C THR A 73 -19.19 -2.22 -20.12
N LEU A 74 -19.58 -0.96 -20.34
CA LEU A 74 -18.67 0.07 -20.84
C LEU A 74 -17.49 0.27 -19.89
N ALA A 75 -17.75 0.42 -18.59
CA ALA A 75 -16.72 0.63 -17.59
C ALA A 75 -15.82 -0.62 -17.43
N ALA A 76 -16.38 -1.83 -17.54
CA ALA A 76 -15.58 -3.06 -17.49
C ALA A 76 -14.59 -3.17 -18.65
N ILE A 77 -15.02 -2.87 -19.87
CA ILE A 77 -14.15 -2.88 -21.06
C ILE A 77 -13.13 -1.74 -20.97
N THR A 78 -13.60 -0.52 -20.71
CA THR A 78 -12.75 0.68 -20.63
C THR A 78 -11.71 0.54 -19.53
N GLY A 79 -12.14 0.11 -18.35
CA GLY A 79 -11.29 -0.12 -17.18
C GLY A 79 -10.23 -1.20 -17.41
N SER A 80 -10.56 -2.28 -18.12
CA SER A 80 -9.59 -3.33 -18.45
C SER A 80 -8.47 -2.83 -19.37
N ILE A 81 -8.80 -1.95 -20.33
CA ILE A 81 -7.81 -1.34 -21.22
C ILE A 81 -7.01 -0.27 -20.46
N ALA A 82 -7.70 0.54 -19.65
CA ALA A 82 -7.11 1.62 -18.87
C ALA A 82 -6.14 1.09 -17.80
N GLU A 83 -6.49 0.04 -17.06
CA GLU A 83 -5.59 -0.66 -16.13
C GLU A 83 -4.30 -1.05 -16.85
N ALA A 84 -4.43 -1.68 -18.01
CA ALA A 84 -3.29 -2.15 -18.78
C ALA A 84 -2.38 -1.04 -19.32
N PHE A 85 -2.86 0.20 -19.39
CA PHE A 85 -2.14 1.34 -19.97
C PHE A 85 -1.64 2.32 -18.91
N PHE A 86 -2.48 2.66 -17.93
CA PHE A 86 -2.21 3.65 -16.87
C PHE A 86 -1.87 3.01 -15.52
N GLY A 87 -2.28 1.76 -15.28
CA GLY A 87 -2.38 1.20 -13.93
C GLY A 87 -3.66 1.66 -13.20
N ILE A 88 -3.93 1.08 -12.04
CA ILE A 88 -5.06 1.46 -11.17
C ILE A 88 -4.49 2.10 -9.90
N PRO A 89 -4.96 3.29 -9.48
CA PRO A 89 -4.62 3.85 -8.17
C PRO A 89 -4.96 2.89 -7.01
N GLU A 90 -4.04 2.73 -6.06
CA GLU A 90 -4.21 1.75 -4.95
C GLU A 90 -5.47 1.98 -4.12
N VAL A 91 -5.87 3.24 -3.92
CA VAL A 91 -7.12 3.59 -3.22
C VAL A 91 -8.34 2.96 -3.87
N PHE A 92 -8.39 2.90 -5.21
CA PHE A 92 -9.49 2.27 -5.93
C PHE A 92 -9.43 0.74 -5.87
N LYS A 93 -8.23 0.15 -5.93
CA LYS A 93 -8.08 -1.30 -5.72
C LYS A 93 -8.57 -1.70 -4.34
N ALA A 94 -8.15 -0.97 -3.29
CA ALA A 94 -8.56 -1.22 -1.91
C ALA A 94 -10.08 -1.10 -1.74
N GLU A 95 -10.68 -0.02 -2.25
CA GLU A 95 -12.12 0.18 -2.18
C GLU A 95 -12.91 -0.91 -2.93
N CYS A 96 -12.45 -1.33 -4.11
CA CYS A 96 -13.05 -2.45 -4.85
C CYS A 96 -12.92 -3.77 -4.08
N ARG A 97 -11.73 -4.08 -3.55
CA ARG A 97 -11.47 -5.31 -2.77
C ARG A 97 -12.30 -5.40 -1.49
N ASN A 98 -12.61 -4.25 -0.87
CA ASN A 98 -13.51 -4.17 0.29
C ASN A 98 -14.99 -4.47 -0.03
N ARG A 99 -15.41 -4.29 -1.30
CA ARG A 99 -16.81 -4.46 -1.74
C ARG A 99 -17.11 -5.83 -2.34
N ILE A 100 -16.07 -6.60 -2.71
CA ILE A 100 -16.21 -7.93 -3.30
C ILE A 100 -16.02 -9.03 -2.25
N ASP A 101 -16.66 -10.17 -2.49
CA ASP A 101 -16.61 -11.29 -1.57
C ASP A 101 -15.16 -11.83 -1.39
N PRO A 102 -14.78 -12.29 -0.18
CA PRO A 102 -13.47 -12.89 0.05
C PRO A 102 -13.08 -14.02 -0.92
N GLU A 103 -14.04 -14.81 -1.43
CA GLU A 103 -13.76 -15.84 -2.44
C GLU A 103 -13.35 -15.23 -3.78
N MET A 104 -13.99 -14.13 -4.19
CA MET A 104 -13.63 -13.40 -5.41
C MET A 104 -12.25 -12.73 -5.27
N ASN A 105 -11.94 -12.18 -4.09
CA ASN A 105 -10.61 -11.64 -3.78
C ASN A 105 -9.51 -12.69 -4.00
N ARG A 106 -9.71 -13.92 -3.50
CA ARG A 106 -8.75 -15.02 -3.70
C ARG A 106 -8.52 -15.36 -5.16
N VAL A 107 -9.55 -15.27 -5.99
CA VAL A 107 -9.42 -15.48 -7.43
C VAL A 107 -8.55 -14.39 -8.05
N LEU A 108 -8.77 -13.12 -7.70
CA LEU A 108 -7.94 -12.00 -8.16
C LEU A 108 -6.48 -12.17 -7.73
N ASP A 109 -6.24 -12.56 -6.49
CA ASP A 109 -4.88 -12.82 -5.97
C ASP A 109 -4.15 -13.90 -6.79
N ALA A 110 -4.86 -14.98 -7.12
CA ALA A 110 -4.29 -16.05 -7.96
C ALA A 110 -3.98 -15.56 -9.38
N PHE A 111 -4.80 -14.67 -9.94
CA PHE A 111 -4.52 -14.06 -11.25
C PHE A 111 -3.29 -13.14 -11.20
N ASP A 112 -3.18 -12.30 -10.18
CA ASP A 112 -2.05 -11.39 -9.98
C ASP A 112 -0.73 -12.17 -9.84
N GLU A 113 -0.74 -13.27 -9.07
CA GLU A 113 0.40 -14.18 -8.91
C GLU A 113 0.85 -14.78 -10.24
N VAL A 114 -0.08 -15.33 -11.03
CA VAL A 114 0.22 -15.95 -12.34
C VAL A 114 0.75 -14.93 -13.34
N LEU A 115 0.22 -13.72 -13.34
CA LEU A 115 0.63 -12.66 -14.25
C LEU A 115 1.99 -12.05 -13.88
N GLY A 116 2.58 -12.46 -12.76
CA GLY A 116 3.80 -11.82 -12.25
C GLY A 116 3.56 -10.34 -11.93
N ILE A 117 2.29 -9.95 -11.76
CA ILE A 117 1.89 -8.71 -11.09
C ILE A 117 2.09 -9.01 -9.60
N CYS A 118 3.34 -9.28 -9.23
CA CYS A 118 3.78 -8.92 -7.92
C CYS A 118 3.63 -7.40 -7.93
N SER A 119 2.52 -6.91 -7.38
CA SER A 119 2.60 -5.70 -6.59
C SER A 119 3.93 -5.82 -5.86
N GLN A 120 4.81 -4.83 -5.97
CA GLN A 120 5.72 -4.64 -4.85
C GLN A 120 4.84 -4.85 -3.63
N LYS A 121 5.15 -5.81 -2.76
CA LYS A 121 4.54 -5.83 -1.44
C LYS A 121 4.96 -4.49 -0.82
N SER A 122 4.28 -3.41 -1.19
CA SER A 122 3.92 -2.36 -0.28
C SER A 122 3.03 -3.12 0.68
N ASP A 123 3.66 -3.64 1.72
CA ASP A 123 3.09 -4.60 2.64
C ASP A 123 1.63 -4.28 2.89
N GLU A 124 0.70 -5.18 2.53
CA GLU A 124 -0.70 -5.05 2.98
C GLU A 124 -0.75 -4.83 4.49
N ARG A 125 0.27 -5.33 5.20
CA ARG A 125 0.51 -5.16 6.63
C ARG A 125 0.99 -3.75 7.01
N MET A 126 1.65 -2.98 6.13
CA MET A 126 2.02 -1.57 6.35
C MET A 126 0.96 -0.60 5.79
N GLN A 127 0.13 -1.03 4.83
CA GLN A 127 -0.95 -0.22 4.28
C GLN A 127 -1.93 0.25 5.38
N GLY A 128 -2.32 1.53 5.31
CA GLY A 128 -3.17 2.18 6.31
C GLY A 128 -2.41 2.79 7.50
N ASN A 129 -1.08 2.69 7.53
CA ASN A 129 -0.26 3.38 8.53
C ASN A 129 -0.35 4.93 8.42
N GLU A 130 -0.80 5.46 7.29
CA GLU A 130 -1.18 6.87 7.11
C GLU A 130 -2.19 7.35 8.17
N LEU A 131 -3.06 6.47 8.69
CA LEU A 131 -3.96 6.81 9.79
C LEU A 131 -3.19 7.19 11.07
N ILE A 132 -2.10 6.48 11.35
CA ILE A 132 -1.21 6.78 12.48
C ILE A 132 -0.47 8.08 12.20
N GLU A 133 0.08 8.26 10.99
CA GLU A 133 0.81 9.46 10.61
C GLU A 133 -0.05 10.72 10.71
N ASN A 134 -1.26 10.70 10.14
CA ASN A 134 -2.22 11.80 10.21
C ASN A 134 -2.65 12.10 11.65
N ALA A 135 -2.86 11.07 12.49
CA ALA A 135 -3.21 11.28 13.89
C ALA A 135 -2.05 11.92 14.68
N ILE A 136 -0.81 11.51 14.40
CA ILE A 136 0.38 12.14 15.00
C ILE A 136 0.50 13.58 14.53
N ASP A 137 0.29 13.87 13.25
CA ASP A 137 0.30 15.24 12.74
C ASP A 137 -0.73 16.13 13.44
N ASN A 138 -1.97 15.64 13.56
CA ASN A 138 -3.04 16.34 14.26
C ASN A 138 -2.71 16.58 15.75
N LEU A 139 -2.07 15.63 16.43
CA LEU A 139 -1.62 15.80 17.81
C LEU A 139 -0.65 16.98 17.97
N TYR A 140 0.27 17.18 17.03
CA TYR A 140 1.20 18.32 17.09
C TYR A 140 0.51 19.66 16.78
N GLU A 141 -0.55 19.64 15.97
CA GLU A 141 -1.31 20.82 15.57
C GLU A 141 -2.30 21.27 16.64
N MET A 142 -3.06 20.34 17.22
CA MET A 142 -4.10 20.62 18.21
C MET A 142 -3.57 20.66 19.65
N GLN A 143 -2.65 19.76 20.00
CA GLN A 143 -2.04 19.64 21.33
C GLN A 143 -3.07 19.49 22.48
N ASP A 144 -4.13 18.72 22.23
CA ASP A 144 -5.22 18.48 23.19
C ASP A 144 -5.41 16.98 23.48
N ASN A 145 -6.34 16.69 24.40
CA ASN A 145 -6.61 15.31 24.80
C ASN A 145 -7.30 14.50 23.70
N ASP A 146 -8.13 15.14 22.86
CA ASP A 146 -8.89 14.45 21.83
C ASP A 146 -7.96 13.95 20.72
N SER A 147 -7.02 14.80 20.27
CA SER A 147 -5.99 14.40 19.31
C SER A 147 -5.04 13.33 19.85
N PHE A 148 -4.80 13.28 21.17
CA PHE A 148 -4.05 12.17 21.79
C PHE A 148 -4.83 10.85 21.73
N VAL A 149 -6.14 10.91 21.99
CA VAL A 149 -7.05 9.75 21.86
C VAL A 149 -7.12 9.28 20.41
N ASP A 150 -7.07 10.18 19.43
CA ASP A 150 -7.05 9.83 18.00
C ASP A 150 -5.82 8.98 17.64
N VAL A 151 -4.63 9.29 18.19
CA VAL A 151 -3.42 8.46 17.97
C VAL A 151 -3.61 7.06 18.54
N ILE A 152 -4.12 6.95 19.77
CA ILE A 152 -4.40 5.65 20.39
C ILE A 152 -5.42 4.87 19.55
N THR A 153 -6.47 5.53 19.08
CA THR A 153 -7.54 4.92 18.27
C THR A 153 -6.99 4.41 16.94
N ALA A 154 -6.15 5.21 16.26
CA ALA A 154 -5.50 4.81 15.03
C ALA A 154 -4.60 3.58 15.24
N LEU A 155 -3.83 3.54 16.33
CA LEU A 155 -2.99 2.39 16.68
C LEU A 155 -3.82 1.14 16.94
N CYS A 156 -4.88 1.23 17.75
CA CYS A 156 -5.76 0.09 18.03
C CYS A 156 -6.46 -0.43 16.76
N PHE A 157 -6.90 0.47 15.87
CA PHE A 157 -7.49 0.10 14.59
C PHE A 157 -6.49 -0.67 13.70
N ARG A 158 -5.23 -0.22 13.68
CA ARG A 158 -4.16 -0.94 12.98
C ARG A 158 -3.86 -2.28 13.62
N MET A 159 -3.78 -2.36 14.94
CA MET A 159 -3.61 -3.64 15.66
C MET A 159 -4.72 -4.64 15.33
N LYS A 160 -5.98 -4.19 15.22
CA LYS A 160 -7.12 -5.06 14.85
C LYS A 160 -6.98 -5.68 13.47
N ARG A 161 -6.39 -4.93 12.54
CA ARG A 161 -6.12 -5.38 11.17
C ARG A 161 -4.77 -6.07 11.00
N ASN A 162 -4.13 -6.47 12.12
CA ASN A 162 -2.79 -7.06 12.13
C ASN A 162 -1.73 -6.17 11.42
N GLY A 163 -1.91 -4.85 11.56
CA GLY A 163 -1.03 -3.83 11.02
C GLY A 163 0.35 -3.86 11.65
N CYS A 164 1.37 -3.55 10.85
CA CYS A 164 2.77 -3.62 11.21
C CYS A 164 3.47 -2.28 11.03
N GLY A 165 4.61 -2.16 11.69
CA GLY A 165 5.60 -1.14 11.40
C GLY A 165 6.99 -1.77 11.27
N MET A 166 7.91 -1.01 10.69
CA MET A 166 9.29 -1.44 10.47
C MET A 166 10.13 -1.19 11.72
N VAL A 167 10.69 -2.26 12.27
CA VAL A 167 11.49 -2.24 13.49
C VAL A 167 12.93 -2.60 13.14
N PRO A 168 13.90 -1.73 13.45
CA PRO A 168 15.30 -2.04 13.19
C PRO A 168 15.92 -2.98 14.21
N PHE A 169 16.86 -3.79 13.72
CA PHE A 169 17.62 -4.75 14.50
C PHE A 169 19.11 -4.56 14.24
N VAL A 170 19.90 -4.70 15.30
CA VAL A 170 21.35 -4.73 15.22
C VAL A 170 21.86 -6.14 15.50
N THR A 171 22.88 -6.54 14.74
CA THR A 171 23.60 -7.78 14.97
C THR A 171 24.45 -7.68 16.24
N VAL A 172 24.42 -8.72 17.06
CA VAL A 172 25.21 -8.82 18.28
C VAL A 172 26.49 -9.58 17.97
N GLY A 173 27.64 -8.90 18.09
CA GLY A 173 28.96 -9.53 17.98
C GLY A 173 29.67 -9.42 16.63
N GLY A 174 29.15 -8.65 15.66
CA GLY A 174 29.81 -8.41 14.37
C GLY A 174 28.83 -8.10 13.25
N THR A 175 29.35 -7.87 12.04
CA THR A 175 28.55 -7.71 10.81
C THR A 175 27.99 -9.06 10.36
N MET A 176 26.77 -9.09 9.83
CA MET A 176 26.10 -10.32 9.37
C MET A 176 26.85 -11.03 8.24
N PHE A 177 27.43 -10.25 7.33
CA PHE A 177 28.06 -10.73 6.11
C PHE A 177 29.46 -10.10 5.95
N PRO A 178 30.42 -10.44 6.83
CA PRO A 178 31.74 -9.78 6.82
C PRO A 178 32.50 -9.98 5.50
N ASP A 179 32.29 -11.12 4.84
CA ASP A 179 33.04 -11.54 3.65
C ASP A 179 32.17 -11.64 2.38
N LEU A 180 30.94 -11.11 2.39
CA LEU A 180 30.03 -11.23 1.24
C LEU A 180 30.36 -10.20 0.15
N ASP A 181 30.87 -10.67 -0.97
CA ASP A 181 31.02 -9.86 -2.18
C ASP A 181 29.76 -9.95 -3.06
N VAL A 182 28.90 -8.95 -2.96
CA VAL A 182 27.64 -8.84 -3.71
C VAL A 182 27.86 -8.83 -5.23
N SER A 183 29.01 -8.37 -5.70
CA SER A 183 29.31 -8.29 -7.14
C SER A 183 29.55 -9.66 -7.79
N SER A 184 29.82 -10.67 -6.98
CA SER A 184 30.10 -12.05 -7.41
C SER A 184 28.85 -12.94 -7.52
N LEU A 185 27.70 -12.48 -7.00
CA LEU A 185 26.47 -13.27 -6.86
C LEU A 185 25.64 -13.30 -8.15
N LYS A 186 25.01 -14.45 -8.41
CA LYS A 186 24.04 -14.66 -9.48
C LYS A 186 22.66 -15.03 -8.93
N LYS A 187 21.63 -14.77 -9.72
CA LYS A 187 20.25 -15.19 -9.40
C LYS A 187 20.21 -16.71 -9.22
N GLY A 188 19.84 -17.16 -8.02
CA GLY A 188 19.76 -18.58 -7.64
C GLY A 188 20.89 -19.07 -6.75
N ASP A 189 21.91 -18.25 -6.49
CA ASP A 189 22.96 -18.60 -5.54
C ASP A 189 22.42 -18.64 -4.10
N VAL A 190 22.90 -19.62 -3.33
CA VAL A 190 22.55 -19.79 -1.92
C VAL A 190 23.71 -19.31 -1.06
N VAL A 191 23.46 -18.31 -0.22
CA VAL A 191 24.44 -17.82 0.76
C VAL A 191 24.21 -18.55 2.10
N THR A 192 25.26 -19.19 2.61
CA THR A 192 25.23 -19.90 3.90
C THR A 192 26.21 -19.25 4.87
N LEU A 193 25.78 -19.01 6.10
CA LEU A 193 26.63 -18.55 7.19
C LEU A 193 27.14 -19.75 8.00
N ASP A 194 28.40 -19.73 8.39
CA ASP A 194 29.07 -20.76 9.18
C ASP A 194 29.08 -20.47 10.70
N HIS A 195 28.43 -19.39 11.11
CA HIS A 195 28.39 -18.91 12.49
C HIS A 195 26.97 -18.57 12.94
N GLU A 196 26.77 -18.52 14.26
CA GLU A 196 25.49 -18.13 14.86
C GLU A 196 25.28 -16.62 14.74
N VAL A 197 24.17 -16.19 14.14
CA VAL A 197 23.77 -14.78 14.09
C VAL A 197 22.75 -14.50 15.19
N ARG A 198 23.03 -13.51 16.02
CA ARG A 198 22.12 -13.03 17.05
C ARG A 198 21.70 -11.60 16.76
N PHE A 199 20.41 -11.32 16.91
CA PHE A 199 19.86 -9.97 16.76
C PHE A 199 19.34 -9.46 18.10
N ARG A 200 19.35 -8.14 18.24
CA ARG A 200 18.55 -7.42 19.21
C ARG A 200 17.85 -6.27 18.50
N MET A 201 16.65 -5.92 18.96
CA MET A 201 15.99 -4.68 18.55
C MET A 201 16.92 -3.51 18.85
N ASP A 202 17.03 -2.60 17.89
CA ASP A 202 17.78 -1.37 18.09
C ASP A 202 17.00 -0.39 18.98
N THR A 203 17.70 0.58 19.54
CA THR A 203 17.10 1.57 20.44
C THR A 203 17.51 2.99 20.09
N VAL A 204 16.66 3.96 20.48
CA VAL A 204 16.92 5.39 20.34
C VAL A 204 16.84 6.07 21.70
N ALA A 205 17.70 7.06 21.94
CA ALA A 205 17.74 7.86 23.16
C ALA A 205 17.86 9.36 22.84
N ALA A 206 17.23 10.22 23.63
CA ALA A 206 17.22 11.68 23.44
C ALA A 206 18.40 12.39 24.14
N GLY A 207 19.48 11.66 24.43
CA GLY A 207 20.66 12.17 25.15
C GLY A 207 20.57 12.14 26.67
N ASP A 208 19.41 11.75 27.22
CA ASP A 208 19.18 11.49 28.65
C ASP A 208 19.63 10.08 29.09
N GLY A 209 20.04 9.24 28.13
CA GLY A 209 20.45 7.86 28.36
C GLY A 209 19.29 6.88 28.57
N VAL A 210 18.04 7.33 28.40
CA VAL A 210 16.86 6.47 28.47
C VAL A 210 16.63 5.87 27.09
N GLU A 211 16.73 4.55 27.00
CA GLU A 211 16.57 3.80 25.76
C GLU A 211 15.09 3.52 25.47
N TRP A 212 14.71 3.64 24.19
CA TRP A 212 13.39 3.33 23.70
C TRP A 212 13.50 2.42 22.48
N PHE A 213 12.59 1.44 22.35
CA PHE A 213 12.41 0.83 21.03
C PHE A 213 11.79 1.86 20.09
N TYR A 214 12.06 1.69 18.80
CA TYR A 214 11.47 2.57 17.80
C TYR A 214 10.98 1.81 16.58
N ILE A 215 9.93 2.34 15.98
CA ILE A 215 9.20 1.73 14.87
C ILE A 215 8.82 2.80 13.86
N PHE A 216 8.93 2.46 12.58
CA PHE A 216 8.58 3.35 11.48
C PHE A 216 7.27 2.91 10.84
N THR A 217 6.41 3.89 10.55
CA THR A 217 5.15 3.68 9.83
C THR A 217 5.31 3.70 8.32
N SER A 218 6.38 4.31 7.80
CA SER A 218 6.66 4.47 6.38
C SER A 218 8.16 4.45 6.06
N GLU A 219 8.50 4.11 4.81
CA GLU A 219 9.88 4.16 4.33
C GLU A 219 10.41 5.60 4.31
N GLU A 220 9.56 6.58 4.00
CA GLU A 220 9.96 7.99 3.99
C GLU A 220 10.53 8.41 5.34
N GLU A 221 9.84 8.05 6.43
CA GLU A 221 10.33 8.32 7.78
C GLU A 221 11.67 7.61 8.06
N MET A 222 11.77 6.32 7.72
CA MET A 222 12.97 5.51 7.94
C MET A 222 14.21 6.11 7.23
N HIS A 223 14.04 6.60 6.01
CA HIS A 223 15.14 7.15 5.21
C HIS A 223 15.60 8.55 5.65
N LYS A 224 14.96 9.19 6.64
CA LYS A 224 15.37 10.51 7.15
C LYS A 224 16.73 10.47 7.85
N LYS A 225 17.12 9.34 8.43
CA LYS A 225 18.44 9.14 9.06
C LYS A 225 18.94 7.72 8.81
N PRO A 226 20.26 7.47 8.90
CA PRO A 226 20.80 6.12 8.82
C PRO A 226 20.24 5.22 9.91
N VAL A 227 19.80 4.02 9.53
CA VAL A 227 19.29 2.96 10.41
C VAL A 227 20.13 1.68 10.21
N PRO A 228 20.08 0.73 11.17
CA PRO A 228 20.71 -0.59 11.00
C PRO A 228 20.26 -1.33 9.74
N GLU A 229 21.11 -2.23 9.25
CA GLU A 229 20.88 -2.97 7.99
C GLU A 229 19.68 -3.92 8.04
N VAL A 230 19.33 -4.42 9.22
CA VAL A 230 18.26 -5.41 9.38
C VAL A 230 17.00 -4.70 9.85
N ILE A 231 16.00 -4.66 8.98
CA ILE A 231 14.68 -4.11 9.26
C ILE A 231 13.66 -5.25 9.19
N MET A 232 12.78 -5.36 10.17
CA MET A 232 11.72 -6.37 10.19
C MET A 232 10.36 -5.72 10.41
N GLU A 233 9.35 -6.17 9.68
CA GLU A 233 7.95 -5.80 9.95
C GLU A 233 7.44 -6.55 11.18
N ILE A 234 7.06 -5.80 12.21
CA ILE A 234 6.51 -6.36 13.46
C ILE A 234 5.10 -5.79 13.66
N PRO A 235 4.11 -6.64 14.01
CA PRO A 235 2.78 -6.17 14.40
C PRO A 235 2.87 -5.14 15.53
N PHE A 236 2.04 -4.09 15.45
CA PHE A 236 2.00 -3.09 16.51
C PHE A 236 1.68 -3.71 17.89
N ALA A 237 0.81 -4.71 17.93
CA ALA A 237 0.48 -5.41 19.16
C ALA A 237 1.69 -6.12 19.79
N ASP A 238 2.52 -6.77 18.96
CA ASP A 238 3.69 -7.51 19.42
C ASP A 238 4.77 -6.56 19.96
N ILE A 239 5.05 -5.45 19.26
CA ILE A 239 6.06 -4.49 19.75
C ILE A 239 5.62 -3.84 21.07
N PHE A 240 4.33 -3.52 21.23
CA PHE A 240 3.83 -2.96 22.48
C PHE A 240 3.88 -3.98 23.63
N ASP A 241 3.53 -5.25 23.38
CA ASP A 241 3.66 -6.31 24.38
C ASP A 241 5.13 -6.55 24.80
N ILE A 242 6.04 -6.59 23.81
CA ILE A 242 7.48 -6.75 24.04
C ILE A 242 8.03 -5.57 24.86
N ALA A 243 7.68 -4.33 24.49
CA ALA A 243 8.15 -3.13 25.19
C ALA A 243 7.58 -3.04 26.61
N GLY A 244 6.30 -3.36 26.80
CA GLY A 244 5.64 -3.35 28.11
C GLY A 244 6.26 -4.32 29.12
N LYS A 245 6.82 -5.44 28.64
CA LYS A 245 7.48 -6.47 29.48
C LYS A 245 8.99 -6.27 29.64
N ASN A 246 9.58 -5.26 29.01
CA ASN A 246 11.03 -5.08 28.98
C ASN A 246 11.49 -3.99 29.96
N ASP A 247 12.35 -4.37 30.91
CA ASP A 247 12.92 -3.47 31.93
C ASP A 247 14.11 -2.63 31.47
N LYS A 248 14.57 -2.83 30.24
CA LYS A 248 15.72 -2.10 29.68
C LYS A 248 15.33 -0.91 28.81
N VAL A 249 14.05 -0.79 28.45
CA VAL A 249 13.52 0.33 27.66
C VAL A 249 12.36 0.99 28.38
N ALA A 250 12.17 2.29 28.15
CA ALA A 250 11.07 3.04 28.73
C ALA A 250 9.74 2.86 27.99
N GLY A 251 9.78 2.38 26.74
CA GLY A 251 8.60 2.18 25.90
C GLY A 251 8.94 2.13 24.42
N VAL A 252 8.02 2.59 23.58
CA VAL A 252 8.14 2.64 22.12
C VAL A 252 8.03 4.08 21.62
N VAL A 253 8.88 4.46 20.66
CA VAL A 253 8.78 5.70 19.89
C VAL A 253 8.37 5.37 18.46
N ILE A 254 7.25 5.92 18.02
CA ILE A 254 6.77 5.81 16.64
C ILE A 254 7.31 7.01 15.87
N ASN A 255 7.97 6.75 14.73
CA ASN A 255 8.53 7.76 13.83
C ASN A 255 9.52 8.72 14.50
N PRO A 256 10.68 8.22 14.99
CA PRO A 256 11.59 9.00 15.84
C PRO A 256 12.34 10.14 15.12
N PHE A 257 12.23 10.30 13.80
CA PHE A 257 13.05 11.25 13.03
C PHE A 257 12.28 12.50 12.60
N GLY A 258 10.95 12.43 12.52
CA GLY A 258 10.03 13.53 12.22
C GLY A 258 9.16 13.90 13.42
N ARG A 259 7.85 14.08 13.16
CA ARG A 259 6.84 14.19 14.22
C ARG A 259 6.62 12.79 14.79
N TYR A 260 6.94 12.64 16.08
CA TYR A 260 6.97 11.34 16.75
C TYR A 260 5.87 11.22 17.80
N PHE A 261 5.47 9.98 18.10
CA PHE A 261 4.65 9.66 19.25
C PHE A 261 5.41 8.76 20.22
N LYS A 262 5.41 9.10 21.52
CA LYS A 262 6.02 8.28 22.56
C LYS A 262 4.93 7.55 23.33
N ALA A 263 5.02 6.23 23.34
CA ALA A 263 4.21 5.38 24.19
C ALA A 263 5.10 4.81 25.29
N ASP A 264 5.05 5.42 26.48
CA ASP A 264 5.65 4.85 27.67
C ASP A 264 4.80 3.68 28.21
N ARG A 265 5.18 3.12 29.36
CA ARG A 265 4.46 1.98 29.95
C ARG A 265 2.99 2.29 30.25
N GLU A 266 2.68 3.47 30.77
CA GLU A 266 1.31 3.85 31.10
C GLU A 266 0.47 4.03 29.83
N VAL A 267 1.05 4.62 28.79
CA VAL A 267 0.42 4.76 27.47
C VAL A 267 0.23 3.39 26.80
N ILE A 268 1.21 2.48 26.88
CA ILE A 268 1.09 1.11 26.36
C ILE A 268 -0.03 0.34 27.07
N GLU A 269 -0.14 0.46 28.39
CA GLU A 269 -1.25 -0.12 29.16
C GLU A 269 -2.61 0.45 28.70
N CYS A 270 -2.68 1.76 28.43
CA CYS A 270 -3.87 2.41 27.88
C CYS A 270 -4.23 1.87 26.48
N ILE A 271 -3.26 1.78 25.56
CA ILE A 271 -3.45 1.22 24.22
C ILE A 271 -3.99 -0.22 24.31
N ASN A 272 -3.39 -1.05 25.17
CA ASN A 272 -3.83 -2.43 25.36
C ASN A 272 -5.25 -2.50 25.95
N ALA A 273 -5.58 -1.65 26.92
CA ALA A 273 -6.92 -1.60 27.50
C ALA A 273 -7.98 -1.16 26.47
N VAL A 274 -7.68 -0.16 25.64
CA VAL A 274 -8.60 0.29 24.57
C VAL A 274 -8.76 -0.82 23.52
N PHE A 275 -7.66 -1.44 23.09
CA PHE A 275 -7.68 -2.52 22.10
C PHE A 275 -8.56 -3.70 22.53
N GLN A 276 -8.51 -4.11 23.81
CA GLN A 276 -9.35 -5.18 24.34
C GLN A 276 -10.85 -4.83 24.44
N ASN A 277 -11.19 -3.54 24.52
CA ASN A 277 -12.57 -3.06 24.66
C ASN A 277 -13.22 -2.69 23.32
N MET A 278 -12.47 -2.67 22.22
CA MET A 278 -13.05 -2.45 20.90
C MET A 278 -13.81 -3.70 20.45
N GLU A 279 -15.13 -3.64 20.34
CA GLU A 279 -15.98 -4.72 19.78
C GLU A 279 -15.61 -5.04 18.32
N ASP A 280 -15.74 -6.32 17.93
CA ASP A 280 -15.38 -6.86 16.61
C ASP A 280 -16.08 -6.17 15.43
#